data_AF-A0A838BIP6-F1
#
_entry.id   AF-A0A838BIP6-F1
#
_cell.length_a   1.000
_cell.length_b   1.000
_cell.length_c   1.000
_cell.angle_alpha   90.00
_cell.angle_beta   90.00
_cell.angle_gamma   90.00
#
_symmetry.space_group_name_H-M   'P 1'
#
loop_
_entity.id
_entity.type
_entity.pdbx_description
1 polymer ?
#
loop_
_entity_poly.entity_id
_entity_poly.type
_entity_poly.pdbx_seq_one_letter_code
_entity_poly.pdbx_strand_id
1 'polypeptide(L)'
;MVGFASILNLSLPGSDAGFYTDATTSGFPDGAIRGQWLTIANDSSNTIRGTADADFLPGLGGNDRIHGREGNDLLDGGAGNDRLFGDSGNDILIGGRGNDRLDGGSGNDSLSGGSGRDSLNGGLGNDVLTGGSGADTFVFNTALGSSNVDTIRGYNSAADTIQLDSSIFAALPKGALTEDAFHVGTAAADATDRIIYDNTTGALYYDADGTATAFAPVQFAVMQGAQALTFADFFIV
;
A
#
# COMPACT_ATOMS: atom_id res chain seq x y z
N MET A 1 7.93 -36.76 -38.15
CA MET A 1 7.34 -35.59 -38.84
C MET A 1 7.07 -34.57 -37.75
N VAL A 2 7.94 -33.57 -37.62
CA VAL A 2 7.87 -32.56 -36.55
C VAL A 2 6.92 -31.48 -37.07
N GLY A 3 5.76 -31.32 -36.43
CA GLY A 3 4.78 -30.29 -36.79
C GLY A 3 5.14 -28.98 -36.12
N PHE A 4 5.56 -27.99 -36.91
CA PHE A 4 5.88 -26.64 -36.44
C PHE A 4 4.60 -25.95 -35.94
N ALA A 5 4.66 -25.35 -34.75
CA ALA A 5 3.65 -24.39 -34.31
C ALA A 5 3.75 -23.15 -35.21
N SER A 6 2.69 -22.86 -35.96
CA SER A 6 2.57 -21.61 -36.70
C SER A 6 2.45 -20.46 -35.71
N ILE A 7 3.52 -19.68 -35.57
CA ILE A 7 3.46 -18.36 -34.94
C ILE A 7 2.67 -17.49 -35.93
N LEU A 8 1.39 -17.23 -35.61
CA LEU A 8 0.56 -16.32 -36.41
C LEU A 8 1.01 -14.89 -36.09
N ASN A 9 1.96 -14.39 -36.88
CA ASN A 9 2.32 -12.98 -36.91
C ASN A 9 1.17 -12.22 -37.61
N LEU A 10 0.25 -11.65 -36.82
CA LEU A 10 -0.75 -10.72 -37.33
C LEU A 10 -0.39 -9.30 -36.87
N SER A 11 0.30 -8.57 -37.74
CA SER A 11 0.47 -7.12 -37.61
C SER A 11 -0.79 -6.44 -38.11
N LEU A 12 -1.47 -5.66 -37.27
CA LEU A 12 -2.46 -4.67 -37.69
C LEU A 12 -2.39 -3.39 -36.83
N PRO A 13 -2.81 -2.24 -37.38
CA PRO A 13 -2.38 -0.91 -36.97
C PRO A 13 -3.30 -0.29 -35.91
N GLY A 14 -2.71 0.31 -34.88
CA GLY A 14 -3.41 0.92 -33.75
C GLY A 14 -3.17 0.13 -32.46
N SER A 15 -2.94 0.83 -31.36
CA SER A 15 -2.17 0.43 -30.17
C SER A 15 -2.84 -0.53 -29.19
N ASP A 16 -3.68 -1.47 -29.64
CA ASP A 16 -4.30 -2.46 -28.74
C ASP A 16 -3.50 -3.77 -28.72
N ALA A 17 -2.45 -3.79 -27.91
CA ALA A 17 -1.77 -5.02 -27.53
C ALA A 17 -2.48 -5.66 -26.32
N GLY A 18 -3.59 -6.34 -26.57
CA GLY A 18 -4.25 -7.21 -25.61
C GLY A 18 -4.73 -8.49 -26.28
N PHE A 19 -3.95 -9.56 -26.19
CA PHE A 19 -4.37 -10.90 -26.64
C PHE A 19 -3.98 -11.94 -25.60
N TYR A 20 -4.97 -12.56 -24.94
CA TYR A 20 -5.01 -13.99 -24.64
C TYR A 20 -6.47 -14.45 -24.54
N THR A 21 -6.89 -15.32 -25.46
CA THR A 21 -8.11 -16.13 -25.32
C THR A 21 -7.76 -17.59 -25.61
N ASP A 22 -8.15 -18.50 -24.72
CA ASP A 22 -8.68 -19.78 -25.15
C ASP A 22 -9.87 -20.14 -24.26
N ALA A 23 -11.05 -19.77 -24.74
CA ALA A 23 -12.32 -20.22 -24.20
C ALA A 23 -12.80 -21.41 -25.06
N THR A 24 -12.44 -22.63 -24.66
CA THR A 24 -13.27 -23.80 -25.00
C THR A 24 -13.97 -24.30 -23.74
N THR A 25 -15.22 -23.89 -23.63
CA THR A 25 -16.22 -24.45 -22.71
C THR A 25 -16.41 -25.95 -22.93
N SER A 26 -16.12 -26.77 -21.92
CA SER A 26 -16.92 -27.98 -21.66
C SER A 26 -16.73 -28.49 -20.22
N GLY A 27 -17.76 -28.40 -19.38
CA GLY A 27 -18.01 -29.46 -18.39
C GLY A 27 -17.97 -29.17 -16.88
N PHE A 28 -18.10 -27.93 -16.39
CA PHE A 28 -18.22 -27.69 -14.93
C PHE A 28 -19.62 -27.15 -14.55
N PRO A 29 -20.39 -27.84 -13.68
CA PRO A 29 -21.78 -27.46 -13.36
C PRO A 29 -21.94 -26.28 -12.39
N ASP A 30 -20.85 -25.65 -11.93
CA ASP A 30 -20.91 -24.67 -10.83
C ASP A 30 -20.22 -23.33 -11.14
N GLY A 31 -20.00 -22.99 -12.42
CA GLY A 31 -19.58 -21.64 -12.84
C GLY A 31 -18.23 -21.13 -12.30
N ALA A 32 -17.48 -21.92 -11.52
CA ALA A 32 -16.18 -21.56 -11.02
C ALA A 32 -15.10 -21.87 -12.06
N ILE A 33 -14.52 -20.82 -12.65
CA ILE A 33 -13.27 -20.92 -13.40
C ILE A 33 -12.14 -21.09 -12.37
N ARG A 34 -11.39 -22.19 -12.47
CA ARG A 34 -10.20 -22.46 -11.65
C ARG A 34 -9.00 -22.61 -12.56
N GLY A 35 -7.95 -21.83 -12.29
CA GLY A 35 -6.65 -21.92 -12.93
C GLY A 35 -6.31 -20.68 -13.74
N GLN A 36 -5.31 -19.93 -13.24
CA GLN A 36 -4.42 -18.99 -13.91
C GLN A 36 -4.98 -18.29 -15.16
N TRP A 37 -5.12 -16.96 -15.08
CA TRP A 37 -5.61 -16.07 -16.14
C TRP A 37 -7.14 -15.99 -16.24
N LEU A 38 -7.79 -15.71 -15.11
CA LEU A 38 -9.14 -15.16 -15.12
C LEU A 38 -9.07 -13.74 -14.58
N THR A 39 -9.01 -12.73 -15.46
CA THR A 39 -9.82 -11.51 -15.35
C THR A 39 -9.83 -10.80 -16.70
N ILE A 40 -11.04 -10.51 -17.19
CA ILE A 40 -11.32 -9.67 -18.35
C ILE A 40 -11.05 -8.20 -17.96
N ALA A 41 -9.81 -7.88 -17.58
CA ALA A 41 -9.42 -6.51 -17.34
C ALA A 41 -9.57 -5.74 -18.65
N ASN A 42 -10.19 -4.57 -18.59
CA ASN A 42 -10.44 -3.69 -19.73
C ASN A 42 -10.46 -2.25 -19.23
N ASP A 43 -10.61 -1.27 -20.12
CA ASP A 43 -10.57 0.16 -19.74
C ASP A 43 -11.82 0.65 -18.96
N SER A 44 -12.64 -0.26 -18.42
CA SER A 44 -13.81 0.04 -17.59
C SER A 44 -13.61 -0.49 -16.18
N SER A 45 -14.28 0.11 -15.21
CA SER A 45 -14.33 -0.38 -13.83
C SER A 45 -14.66 -1.87 -13.71
N ASN A 46 -13.78 -2.62 -13.04
CA ASN A 46 -13.85 -4.05 -12.85
C ASN A 46 -13.81 -4.41 -11.36
N THR A 47 -14.20 -5.65 -11.06
CA THR A 47 -13.96 -6.27 -9.76
C THR A 47 -13.19 -7.55 -10.00
N ILE A 48 -11.96 -7.57 -9.52
CA ILE A 48 -10.95 -8.60 -9.76
C ILE A 48 -10.69 -9.32 -8.43
N ARG A 49 -10.63 -10.65 -8.47
CA ARG A 49 -10.33 -11.47 -7.30
C ARG A 49 -9.37 -12.58 -7.70
N GLY A 50 -8.24 -12.64 -7.00
CA GLY A 50 -7.29 -13.74 -7.07
C GLY A 50 -7.81 -15.02 -6.42
N THR A 51 -6.86 -15.92 -6.23
CA THR A 51 -7.05 -17.29 -5.77
C THR A 51 -6.47 -17.43 -4.36
N ALA A 52 -5.75 -18.50 -4.07
CA ALA A 52 -4.98 -18.66 -2.84
C ALA A 52 -3.48 -18.85 -3.14
N ASP A 53 -3.14 -18.80 -4.42
CA ASP A 53 -1.81 -18.94 -4.97
C ASP A 53 -1.38 -17.55 -5.46
N ALA A 54 -0.08 -17.37 -5.70
CA ALA A 54 0.44 -16.14 -6.28
C ALA A 54 -0.20 -15.82 -7.65
N ASP A 55 -0.83 -14.66 -7.73
CA ASP A 55 -1.56 -14.17 -8.89
C ASP A 55 -0.95 -12.89 -9.49
N PHE A 56 -1.25 -12.65 -10.76
CA PHE A 56 -1.03 -11.37 -11.43
C PHE A 56 -2.38 -10.79 -11.84
N LEU A 57 -2.72 -9.63 -11.30
CA LEU A 57 -4.06 -9.03 -11.36
C LEU A 57 -3.99 -7.60 -11.93
N PRO A 58 -3.98 -7.43 -13.26
CA PRO A 58 -4.02 -6.11 -13.90
C PRO A 58 -5.46 -5.57 -13.99
N GLY A 59 -5.67 -4.29 -13.67
CA GLY A 59 -6.92 -3.53 -13.82
C GLY A 59 -7.03 -2.80 -15.16
N LEU A 60 -5.88 -2.33 -15.68
CA LEU A 60 -5.73 -1.53 -16.90
C LEU A 60 -6.32 -0.12 -16.78
N GLY A 61 -7.64 0.04 -16.88
CA GLY A 61 -8.26 1.35 -16.91
C GLY A 61 -9.66 1.34 -16.31
N GLY A 62 -10.13 2.51 -15.90
CA GLY A 62 -11.36 2.61 -15.12
C GLY A 62 -11.08 2.49 -13.63
N ASN A 63 -12.12 2.61 -12.80
CA ASN A 63 -11.96 2.56 -11.34
C ASN A 63 -12.19 1.12 -10.86
N ASP A 64 -11.13 0.41 -10.54
CA ASP A 64 -11.14 -1.00 -10.25
C ASP A 64 -11.19 -1.33 -8.76
N ARG A 65 -11.63 -2.55 -8.46
CA ARG A 65 -11.50 -3.15 -7.14
C ARG A 65 -10.82 -4.51 -7.26
N ILE A 66 -9.59 -4.62 -6.78
CA ILE A 66 -8.73 -5.79 -6.95
C ILE A 66 -8.40 -6.39 -5.58
N HIS A 67 -8.63 -7.70 -5.43
CA HIS A 67 -8.38 -8.47 -4.20
C HIS A 67 -7.40 -9.60 -4.53
N GLY A 68 -6.21 -9.60 -3.94
CA GLY A 68 -5.20 -10.66 -4.08
C GLY A 68 -5.66 -11.96 -3.42
N ARG A 69 -6.03 -11.84 -2.13
CA ARG A 69 -6.39 -12.90 -1.18
C ARG A 69 -5.16 -13.53 -0.53
N GLU A 70 -5.03 -14.84 -0.57
CA GLU A 70 -3.88 -15.53 0.00
C GLU A 70 -2.87 -15.69 -1.12
N GLY A 71 -1.58 -15.54 -0.84
CA GLY A 71 -0.55 -15.68 -1.86
C GLY A 71 0.37 -14.48 -1.85
N ASN A 72 1.40 -14.51 -2.70
CA ASN A 72 2.24 -13.34 -2.91
C ASN A 72 1.85 -12.78 -4.27
N ASP A 73 1.00 -11.78 -4.29
CA ASP A 73 0.30 -11.32 -5.47
C ASP A 73 0.94 -10.05 -6.05
N LEU A 74 0.73 -9.85 -7.35
CA LEU A 74 1.03 -8.59 -8.03
C LEU A 74 -0.27 -7.97 -8.54
N LEU A 75 -0.69 -6.89 -7.90
CA LEU A 75 -1.86 -6.10 -8.24
C LEU A 75 -1.42 -4.81 -8.93
N ASP A 76 -2.00 -4.52 -10.09
CA ASP A 76 -1.75 -3.29 -10.86
C ASP A 76 -3.09 -2.65 -11.23
N GLY A 77 -3.43 -1.50 -10.64
CA GLY A 77 -4.68 -0.77 -10.90
C GLY A 77 -4.71 -0.16 -12.30
N GLY A 78 -3.58 0.37 -12.74
CA GLY A 78 -3.46 1.00 -14.05
C GLY A 78 -3.93 2.45 -14.04
N ALA A 79 -5.03 2.77 -14.69
CA ALA A 79 -5.52 4.14 -14.83
C ALA A 79 -6.96 4.30 -14.32
N GLY A 80 -7.15 5.06 -13.25
CA GLY A 80 -8.43 5.33 -12.63
C GLY A 80 -8.24 5.53 -11.14
N ASN A 81 -9.34 5.59 -10.40
CA ASN A 81 -9.28 5.64 -8.95
C ASN A 81 -9.54 4.23 -8.41
N ASP A 82 -8.47 3.51 -8.16
CA ASP A 82 -8.51 2.08 -7.91
C ASP A 82 -8.50 1.76 -6.42
N ARG A 83 -8.99 0.56 -6.09
CA ARG A 83 -8.93 0.01 -4.73
C ARG A 83 -8.27 -1.36 -4.77
N LEU A 84 -7.03 -1.43 -4.30
CA LEU A 84 -6.21 -2.63 -4.30
C LEU A 84 -6.09 -3.16 -2.87
N PHE A 85 -6.31 -4.46 -2.71
CA PHE A 85 -6.23 -5.17 -1.45
C PHE A 85 -5.35 -6.40 -1.66
N GLY A 86 -4.15 -6.44 -1.08
CA GLY A 86 -3.28 -7.62 -1.11
C GLY A 86 -3.88 -8.78 -0.31
N ASP A 87 -4.41 -8.45 0.87
CA ASP A 87 -4.99 -9.34 1.87
C ASP A 87 -3.92 -10.12 2.66
N SER A 88 -3.44 -11.27 2.22
CA SER A 88 -2.53 -12.12 2.99
C SER A 88 -1.38 -12.66 2.16
N GLY A 89 -0.17 -12.30 2.55
CA GLY A 89 1.09 -12.72 1.96
C GLY A 89 1.95 -11.51 1.66
N ASN A 90 3.04 -11.70 0.92
CA ASN A 90 3.93 -10.58 0.59
C ASN A 90 3.58 -10.07 -0.80
N ASP A 91 2.80 -9.00 -0.85
CA ASP A 91 2.16 -8.52 -2.06
C ASP A 91 2.88 -7.30 -2.64
N ILE A 92 2.68 -7.08 -3.95
CA ILE A 92 3.10 -5.88 -4.65
C ILE A 92 1.83 -5.21 -5.19
N LEU A 93 1.57 -3.99 -4.72
CA LEU A 93 0.42 -3.18 -5.13
C LEU A 93 0.90 -1.93 -5.86
N ILE A 94 0.41 -1.74 -7.08
CA ILE A 94 0.70 -0.58 -7.93
C ILE A 94 -0.63 0.11 -8.24
N GLY A 95 -0.85 1.31 -7.70
CA GLY A 95 -2.05 2.10 -7.99
C GLY A 95 -2.08 2.57 -9.43
N GLY A 96 -1.05 3.31 -9.83
CA GLY A 96 -0.86 3.75 -11.20
C GLY A 96 -1.21 5.22 -11.36
N ARG A 97 -2.21 5.53 -12.20
CA ARG A 97 -2.68 6.91 -12.41
C ARG A 97 -4.06 7.09 -11.82
N GLY A 98 -4.21 8.08 -10.95
CA GLY A 98 -5.47 8.50 -10.38
C GLY A 98 -5.34 8.53 -8.86
N ASN A 99 -6.46 8.63 -8.16
CA ASN A 99 -6.44 8.69 -6.70
C ASN A 99 -6.76 7.30 -6.16
N ASP A 100 -5.73 6.58 -5.78
CA ASP A 100 -5.82 5.16 -5.48
C ASP A 100 -5.89 4.90 -3.97
N ARG A 101 -6.49 3.77 -3.61
CA ARG A 101 -6.44 3.24 -2.24
C ARG A 101 -5.79 1.87 -2.26
N LEU A 102 -4.64 1.76 -1.61
CA LEU A 102 -3.85 0.54 -1.49
C LEU A 102 -3.88 0.06 -0.04
N ASP A 103 -4.17 -1.22 0.16
CA ASP A 103 -4.18 -1.91 1.44
C ASP A 103 -3.38 -3.21 1.28
N GLY A 104 -2.17 -3.30 1.84
CA GLY A 104 -1.32 -4.48 1.73
C GLY A 104 -1.95 -5.66 2.46
N GLY A 105 -2.31 -5.44 3.73
CA GLY A 105 -3.04 -6.40 4.53
C GLY A 105 -2.12 -7.04 5.56
N SER A 106 -1.71 -8.28 5.35
CA SER A 106 -0.77 -8.96 6.24
C SER A 106 0.36 -9.62 5.48
N GLY A 107 1.57 -9.48 5.97
CA GLY A 107 2.79 -9.86 5.27
C GLY A 107 3.66 -8.64 5.02
N ASN A 108 4.80 -8.81 4.35
CA ASN A 108 5.68 -7.69 4.04
C ASN A 108 5.40 -7.24 2.61
N ASP A 109 4.68 -6.14 2.49
CA ASP A 109 4.12 -5.67 1.23
C ASP A 109 4.94 -4.51 0.63
N SER A 110 4.78 -4.32 -0.68
CA SER A 110 5.35 -3.20 -1.41
C SER A 110 4.25 -2.42 -2.13
N LEU A 111 3.92 -1.24 -1.64
CA LEU A 111 2.87 -0.38 -2.15
C LEU A 111 3.46 0.82 -2.89
N SER A 112 2.97 1.08 -4.10
CA SER A 112 3.30 2.26 -4.90
C SER A 112 2.01 2.93 -5.37
N GLY A 113 1.71 4.15 -4.88
CA GLY A 113 0.53 4.92 -5.29
C GLY A 113 0.62 5.32 -6.76
N GLY A 114 1.70 5.99 -7.14
CA GLY A 114 1.95 6.39 -8.52
C GLY A 114 1.68 7.88 -8.71
N SER A 115 0.70 8.26 -9.51
CA SER A 115 0.35 9.67 -9.72
C SER A 115 -1.08 9.95 -9.28
N GLY A 116 -1.25 10.92 -8.39
CA GLY A 116 -2.55 11.38 -7.93
C GLY A 116 -2.53 11.60 -6.43
N ARG A 117 -3.66 11.42 -5.76
CA ARG A 117 -3.75 11.52 -4.30
C ARG A 117 -4.05 10.15 -3.75
N ASP A 118 -3.00 9.47 -3.33
CA ASP A 118 -3.08 8.06 -2.99
C ASP A 118 -3.19 7.86 -1.47
N SER A 119 -3.88 6.81 -1.06
CA SER A 119 -3.95 6.38 0.33
C SER A 119 -3.32 4.99 0.45
N LEU A 120 -2.21 4.91 1.17
CA LEU A 120 -1.42 3.69 1.32
C LEU A 120 -1.51 3.21 2.77
N ASN A 121 -2.01 1.99 2.97
CA ASN A 121 -1.99 1.28 4.24
C ASN A 121 -1.17 0.00 4.04
N GLY A 122 -0.02 -0.12 4.70
CA GLY A 122 0.78 -1.35 4.64
C GLY A 122 0.04 -2.51 5.30
N GLY A 123 -0.40 -2.29 6.54
CA GLY A 123 -1.14 -3.27 7.31
C GLY A 123 -0.26 -3.88 8.38
N LEU A 124 -0.18 -5.21 8.45
CA LEU A 124 0.66 -5.95 9.38
C LEU A 124 1.90 -6.50 8.67
N GLY A 125 3.08 -6.07 9.08
CA GLY A 125 4.35 -6.56 8.57
C GLY A 125 5.30 -5.41 8.34
N ASN A 126 6.49 -5.67 7.81
CA ASN A 126 7.41 -4.59 7.48
C ASN A 126 7.20 -4.19 6.02
N ASP A 127 6.42 -3.14 5.81
CA ASP A 127 6.00 -2.75 4.47
C ASP A 127 6.89 -1.68 3.86
N VAL A 128 6.81 -1.53 2.54
CA VAL A 128 7.44 -0.45 1.79
C VAL A 128 6.37 0.37 1.12
N LEU A 129 6.23 1.63 1.54
CA LEU A 129 5.19 2.52 1.06
C LEU A 129 5.81 3.65 0.24
N THR A 130 5.42 3.78 -1.02
CA THR A 130 5.87 4.86 -1.92
C THR A 130 4.65 5.60 -2.46
N GLY A 131 4.40 6.83 -2.01
CA GLY A 131 3.25 7.63 -2.48
C GLY A 131 3.36 7.92 -3.97
N GLY A 132 4.45 8.58 -4.36
CA GLY A 132 4.73 8.91 -5.76
C GLY A 132 4.58 10.41 -5.98
N SER A 133 3.84 10.80 -7.01
CA SER A 133 3.58 12.21 -7.29
C SER A 133 2.18 12.59 -6.87
N GLY A 134 2.07 13.68 -6.12
CA GLY A 134 0.79 14.28 -5.75
C GLY A 134 0.76 14.51 -4.25
N ALA A 135 -0.41 14.36 -3.63
CA ALA A 135 -0.58 14.61 -2.21
C ALA A 135 -1.11 13.33 -1.56
N ASP A 136 -0.19 12.55 -1.02
CA ASP A 136 -0.44 11.17 -0.63
C ASP A 136 -0.62 11.05 0.89
N THR A 137 -1.33 10.00 1.31
CA THR A 137 -1.62 9.73 2.72
C THR A 137 -1.11 8.35 3.10
N PHE A 138 -0.14 8.29 4.01
CA PHE A 138 0.40 7.07 4.59
C PHE A 138 -0.37 6.75 5.87
N VAL A 139 -1.09 5.63 5.90
CA VAL A 139 -2.05 5.28 6.95
C VAL A 139 -1.47 4.22 7.87
N PHE A 140 -1.54 4.48 9.18
CA PHE A 140 -1.16 3.54 10.23
C PHE A 140 -2.36 3.26 11.13
N ASN A 141 -2.97 2.08 10.96
CA ASN A 141 -4.18 1.66 11.68
C ASN A 141 -4.10 0.24 12.29
N THR A 142 -2.93 -0.38 12.27
CA THR A 142 -2.68 -1.72 12.79
C THR A 142 -1.79 -1.69 14.03
N ALA A 143 -1.65 -2.83 14.71
CA ALA A 143 -0.87 -2.93 15.93
C ALA A 143 0.62 -2.67 15.69
N LEU A 144 1.23 -1.78 16.48
CA LEU A 144 2.65 -1.45 16.37
C LEU A 144 3.53 -2.56 16.95
N GLY A 145 4.77 -2.67 16.47
CA GLY A 145 5.76 -3.56 17.04
C GLY A 145 7.00 -3.69 16.18
N SER A 146 8.04 -4.36 16.71
CA SER A 146 9.33 -4.53 16.01
C SER A 146 9.26 -5.38 14.72
N SER A 147 8.12 -6.02 14.46
CA SER A 147 7.83 -6.75 13.21
C SER A 147 6.77 -6.05 12.34
N ASN A 148 6.39 -4.83 12.71
CA ASN A 148 5.45 -3.98 11.98
C ASN A 148 6.03 -2.56 11.86
N VAL A 149 7.20 -2.47 11.21
CA VAL A 149 7.95 -1.22 11.01
C VAL A 149 8.08 -0.95 9.51
N ASP A 150 7.32 0.03 9.05
CA ASP A 150 7.24 0.35 7.63
C ASP A 150 8.38 1.25 7.16
N THR A 151 8.69 1.19 5.87
CA THR A 151 9.59 2.10 5.20
C THR A 151 8.79 3.02 4.28
N ILE A 152 8.76 4.31 4.58
CA ILE A 152 8.14 5.33 3.73
C ILE A 152 9.21 5.88 2.77
N ARG A 153 8.94 5.82 1.46
CA ARG A 153 9.84 6.30 0.41
C ARG A 153 9.22 7.47 -0.35
N GLY A 154 10.08 8.39 -0.80
CA GLY A 154 9.66 9.51 -1.64
C GLY A 154 8.76 10.55 -0.96
N TYR A 155 8.70 10.55 0.37
CA TYR A 155 7.86 11.47 1.14
C TYR A 155 8.19 12.93 0.83
N ASN A 156 7.16 13.73 0.59
CA ASN A 156 7.20 15.15 0.35
C ASN A 156 6.39 15.90 1.42
N SER A 157 7.07 16.47 2.41
CA SER A 157 6.43 17.20 3.53
C SER A 157 5.60 18.43 3.12
N ALA A 158 5.67 18.87 1.86
CA ALA A 158 4.82 19.96 1.37
C ALA A 158 3.47 19.48 0.83
N ALA A 159 3.31 18.17 0.59
CA ALA A 159 2.13 17.61 -0.07
C ALA A 159 1.55 16.39 0.65
N ASP A 160 2.40 15.56 1.23
CA ASP A 160 2.00 14.28 1.82
C ASP A 160 1.61 14.42 3.29
N THR A 161 0.93 13.41 3.81
CA THR A 161 0.47 13.38 5.21
C THR A 161 0.60 11.97 5.77
N ILE A 162 0.93 11.86 7.05
CA ILE A 162 0.92 10.62 7.81
C ILE A 162 -0.35 10.61 8.66
N GLN A 163 -1.25 9.68 8.36
CA GLN A 163 -2.49 9.48 9.08
C GLN A 163 -2.34 8.37 10.12
N LEU A 164 -2.67 8.68 11.37
CA LEU A 164 -2.56 7.78 12.51
C LEU A 164 -3.95 7.48 13.07
N ASP A 165 -4.28 6.21 13.28
CA ASP A 165 -5.57 5.82 13.85
C ASP A 165 -5.57 5.97 15.39
N SER A 166 -6.57 6.67 15.93
CA SER A 166 -6.69 6.89 17.39
C SER A 166 -6.93 5.62 18.20
N SER A 167 -7.30 4.49 17.60
CA SER A 167 -7.36 3.21 18.30
C SER A 167 -5.98 2.64 18.61
N ILE A 168 -4.96 3.01 17.83
CA ILE A 168 -3.57 2.61 18.00
C ILE A 168 -2.79 3.71 18.75
N PHE A 169 -2.97 4.96 18.34
CA PHE A 169 -2.30 6.14 18.91
C PHE A 169 -3.16 6.81 20.00
N ALA A 170 -3.73 6.00 20.89
CA ALA A 170 -4.80 6.39 21.80
C ALA A 170 -4.42 7.45 22.86
N ALA A 171 -3.12 7.65 23.11
CA ALA A 171 -2.63 8.64 24.07
C ALA A 171 -2.59 10.06 23.47
N LEU A 172 -2.67 10.17 22.13
CA LEU A 172 -2.65 11.44 21.42
C LEU A 172 -4.07 11.94 21.12
N PRO A 173 -4.31 13.26 21.13
CA PRO A 173 -5.62 13.83 20.82
C PRO A 173 -5.99 13.63 19.34
N LYS A 174 -7.27 13.32 19.06
CA LYS A 174 -7.79 13.28 17.68
C LYS A 174 -7.65 14.63 16.98
N GLY A 175 -7.36 14.60 15.68
CA GLY A 175 -7.19 15.77 14.83
C GLY A 175 -5.73 16.09 14.52
N ALA A 176 -5.45 17.35 14.22
CA ALA A 176 -4.10 17.82 13.96
C ALA A 176 -3.25 17.72 15.23
N LEU A 177 -2.01 17.22 15.10
CA LEU A 177 -1.08 17.21 16.22
C LEU A 177 -0.71 18.65 16.61
N THR A 178 -0.44 18.84 17.88
CA THR A 178 0.15 20.07 18.41
C THR A 178 1.67 19.94 18.45
N GLU A 179 2.37 21.05 18.60
CA GLU A 179 3.81 21.07 18.86
C GLU A 179 4.18 20.25 20.11
N ASP A 180 3.28 20.22 21.10
CA ASP A 180 3.43 19.40 22.32
C ASP A 180 3.27 17.89 22.09
N ALA A 181 2.71 17.46 20.95
CA ALA A 181 2.51 16.05 20.61
C ALA A 181 3.56 15.50 19.63
N PHE A 182 4.56 16.32 19.26
CA PHE A 182 5.62 15.96 18.32
C PHE A 182 6.99 16.35 18.88
N HIS A 183 8.03 15.59 18.55
CA HIS A 183 9.42 15.87 18.92
C HIS A 183 10.38 15.42 17.83
N VAL A 184 11.42 16.22 17.54
CA VAL A 184 12.54 15.83 16.66
C VAL A 184 13.76 15.54 17.53
N GLY A 185 14.24 14.30 17.50
CA GLY A 185 15.38 13.86 18.31
C GLY A 185 15.33 12.37 18.63
N THR A 186 16.16 11.95 19.58
CA THR A 186 16.39 10.53 19.93
C THR A 186 15.88 10.14 21.32
N ALA A 187 15.20 11.03 22.05
CA ALA A 187 14.75 10.76 23.42
C ALA A 187 13.46 11.50 23.77
N ALA A 188 12.55 10.80 24.46
CA ALA A 188 11.45 11.44 25.19
C ALA A 188 12.04 12.33 26.30
N ALA A 189 11.72 13.63 26.26
CA ALA A 189 12.31 14.63 27.16
C ALA A 189 11.57 14.76 28.50
N ASP A 190 10.33 14.31 28.58
CA ASP A 190 9.41 14.50 29.70
C ASP A 190 8.26 13.47 29.70
N ALA A 191 7.30 13.67 30.60
CA ALA A 191 6.11 12.85 30.90
C ALA A 191 5.04 12.78 29.78
N THR A 192 5.30 13.31 28.57
CA THR A 192 4.24 13.54 27.56
C THR A 192 4.21 12.50 26.45
N ASP A 193 2.99 12.12 26.04
CA ASP A 193 2.76 11.21 24.93
C ASP A 193 2.98 11.94 23.60
N ARG A 194 3.81 11.39 22.70
CA ARG A 194 4.27 12.08 21.49
C ARG A 194 4.60 11.14 20.33
N ILE A 195 4.63 11.71 19.14
CA ILE A 195 5.38 11.16 18.00
C ILE A 195 6.81 11.72 18.04
N ILE A 196 7.80 10.84 17.97
CA ILE A 196 9.22 11.18 17.96
C ILE A 196 9.79 10.87 16.58
N TYR A 197 10.44 11.85 15.95
CA TYR A 197 11.18 11.69 14.70
C TYR A 197 12.69 11.80 14.95
N ASP A 198 13.41 10.71 14.79
CA ASP A 198 14.88 10.72 14.76
C ASP A 198 15.35 11.14 13.36
N ASN A 199 15.72 12.40 13.22
CA ASN A 199 16.20 12.98 11.96
C ASN A 199 17.58 12.46 11.50
N THR A 200 18.28 11.68 12.34
CA THR A 200 19.56 11.06 11.99
C THR A 200 19.34 9.72 11.30
N THR A 201 18.39 8.91 11.81
CA THR A 201 18.09 7.57 11.27
C THR A 201 16.88 7.54 10.35
N GLY A 202 16.03 8.57 10.40
CA GLY A 202 14.73 8.62 9.74
C GLY A 202 13.62 7.89 10.51
N ALA A 203 13.91 7.33 11.68
CA ALA A 203 12.94 6.52 12.41
C ALA A 203 11.84 7.37 13.07
N LEU A 204 10.61 6.85 13.01
CA LEU A 204 9.44 7.38 13.68
C LEU A 204 9.03 6.45 14.82
N TYR A 205 8.85 7.02 16.00
CA TYR A 205 8.45 6.32 17.21
C TYR A 205 7.18 6.91 17.79
N TYR A 206 6.39 6.07 18.42
CA TYR A 206 5.28 6.47 19.27
C TYR A 206 5.66 6.25 20.73
N ASP A 207 5.68 7.34 21.49
CA ASP A 207 5.77 7.34 22.94
C ASP A 207 4.35 7.47 23.51
N ALA A 208 3.88 6.38 24.12
CA ALA A 208 2.50 6.24 24.59
C ALA A 208 2.36 6.30 26.12
N ASP A 209 3.48 6.27 26.85
CA ASP A 209 3.48 6.35 28.32
C ASP A 209 4.11 7.65 28.83
N GLY A 210 4.83 8.37 27.95
CA GLY A 210 5.55 9.59 28.27
C GLY A 210 6.61 9.36 29.33
N THR A 211 7.00 8.14 29.72
CA THR A 211 7.98 7.98 30.80
C THR A 211 9.34 7.62 30.24
N ALA A 212 10.36 8.40 30.58
CA ALA A 212 11.74 8.19 30.14
C ALA A 212 12.36 6.81 30.54
N THR A 213 11.65 5.94 31.29
CA THR A 213 12.25 4.74 31.91
C THR A 213 11.37 3.49 32.07
N ALA A 214 10.20 3.34 31.42
CA ALA A 214 9.40 2.10 31.59
C ALA A 214 9.03 1.38 30.29
N PHE A 215 8.72 2.10 29.22
CA PHE A 215 8.58 1.52 27.88
C PHE A 215 9.43 2.32 26.89
N ALA A 216 10.24 1.62 26.10
CA ALA A 216 10.95 2.26 25.00
C ALA A 216 9.89 2.66 23.95
N PRO A 217 9.94 3.90 23.41
CA PRO A 217 9.07 4.32 22.32
C PRO A 217 9.01 3.24 21.23
N VAL A 218 7.80 2.94 20.75
CA VAL A 218 7.60 1.88 19.78
C VAL A 218 7.84 2.44 18.40
N GLN A 219 8.86 1.93 17.72
CA GLN A 219 9.10 2.27 16.32
C GLN A 219 7.96 1.73 15.45
N PHE A 220 7.44 2.55 14.56
CA PHE A 220 6.39 2.14 13.61
C PHE A 220 6.74 2.41 12.16
N ALA A 221 7.67 3.35 11.89
CA ALA A 221 8.10 3.62 10.53
C ALA A 221 9.55 4.13 10.46
N VAL A 222 10.09 4.11 9.25
CA VAL A 222 11.36 4.72 8.86
C VAL A 222 11.14 5.53 7.59
N MET A 223 11.49 6.80 7.64
CA MET A 223 11.55 7.67 6.48
C MET A 223 12.82 7.38 5.68
N GLN A 224 12.67 7.10 4.38
CA GLN A 224 13.83 6.99 3.50
C GLN A 224 14.39 8.39 3.20
N GLY A 225 15.58 8.65 3.74
CA GLY A 225 16.27 9.94 3.60
C GLY A 225 15.93 10.92 4.72
N ALA A 226 16.73 11.97 4.84
CA ALA A 226 16.51 13.02 5.81
C ALA A 226 15.27 13.85 5.41
N GLN A 227 14.28 13.90 6.29
CA GLN A 227 13.05 14.67 6.12
C GLN A 227 12.99 15.81 7.14
N ALA A 228 12.31 16.89 6.79
CA ALA A 228 12.06 18.00 7.70
C ALA A 228 10.64 17.91 8.26
N LEU A 229 10.34 16.82 8.98
CA LEU A 229 9.01 16.58 9.55
C LEU A 229 8.70 17.55 10.70
N THR A 230 7.43 17.90 10.78
CA THR A 230 6.82 18.77 11.78
C THR A 230 5.52 18.14 12.28
N PHE A 231 4.91 18.70 13.32
CA PHE A 231 3.60 18.24 13.79
C PHE A 231 2.49 18.36 12.73
N ALA A 232 2.65 19.24 11.73
CA ALA A 232 1.66 19.46 10.68
C ALA A 232 1.59 18.32 9.65
N ASP A 233 2.64 17.48 9.59
CA ASP A 233 2.72 16.32 8.71
C ASP A 233 1.86 15.14 9.20
N PHE A 234 1.30 15.23 10.41
CA PHE A 234 0.57 14.15 11.07
C PHE A 234 -0.88 14.54 11.36
N PHE A 235 -1.79 13.57 11.19
CA PHE A 235 -3.20 13.73 11.50
C PHE A 235 -3.79 12.48 12.15
N ILE A 236 -4.54 12.64 13.25
CA ILE A 236 -5.14 11.54 14.00
C ILE A 236 -6.64 11.45 13.74
N VAL A 237 -7.12 10.25 13.41
CA VAL A 237 -8.54 9.97 13.10
C VAL A 237 -9.24 9.12 14.17
#